data_AF-A0A8B6ZES5-F1
#
_entry.id   AF-A0A8B6ZES5-F1
#
_cell.length_a   1.000
_cell.length_b   1.000
_cell.length_c   1.000
_cell.angle_alpha   90.00
_cell.angle_beta   90.00
_cell.angle_gamma   90.00
#
_symmetry.space_group_name_H-M   'P 1'
#
loop_
_entity.id
_entity.type
_entity.pdbx_description
1 polymer ?
#
loop_
_entity_poly.entity_id
_entity_poly.type
_entity_poly.pdbx_seq_one_letter_code
_entity_poly.pdbx_strand_id
1 'polypeptide(L)'
;MEQLSTANTHFALDLFRTLNEDNPTGNIFFSPFSISSALAMVFLGTRGNTAVQLSKTFHFDEVKDVHSRFQSLNADINKRGASYILKLANRLYGEKTYHILPEFLASTQKMYGADLASVDFQHAFEEARKEINKWVKSQTEGKIPELLASGVVDNTTKLVLVNAIYFKGDWKEKFMKEATTNAPFRLNKKDTKTVKMMHQKARFPYGYIQELKCRVLELPYQDNELSMIILLPDNIEDDSTGLRKNVCILMKRIINIDRINGMII
;
A
#
# COMPACT_ATOMS: atom_id res chain seq x y z
N MET A 1 -7.56 3.57 -16.22
CA MET A 1 -7.46 3.25 -14.78
C MET A 1 -7.57 1.76 -14.54
N GLU A 2 -8.55 1.07 -15.14
CA GLU A 2 -8.75 -0.39 -15.00
C GLU A 2 -7.46 -1.22 -15.14
N GLN A 3 -6.69 -1.07 -16.23
CA GLN A 3 -5.45 -1.83 -16.44
C GLN A 3 -4.42 -1.66 -15.30
N LEU A 4 -4.17 -0.42 -14.87
CA LEU A 4 -3.20 -0.15 -13.80
C LEU A 4 -3.70 -0.67 -12.45
N SER A 5 -5.00 -0.55 -12.18
CA SER A 5 -5.61 -1.09 -10.98
C SER A 5 -5.43 -2.61 -10.93
N THR A 6 -5.76 -3.31 -12.03
CA THR A 6 -5.59 -4.77 -12.12
C THR A 6 -4.13 -5.18 -11.92
N ALA A 7 -3.17 -4.50 -12.57
CA ALA A 7 -1.75 -4.77 -12.40
C ALA A 7 -1.27 -4.57 -10.95
N ASN A 8 -1.63 -3.44 -10.33
CA ASN A 8 -1.30 -3.17 -8.93
C ASN A 8 -1.94 -4.19 -7.98
N THR A 9 -3.18 -4.62 -8.25
CA THR A 9 -3.82 -5.67 -7.45
C THR A 9 -3.12 -7.00 -7.65
N HIS A 10 -2.79 -7.42 -8.88
CA HIS A 10 -2.03 -8.65 -9.12
C HIS A 10 -0.70 -8.65 -8.36
N PHE A 11 0.06 -7.55 -8.43
CA PHE A 11 1.27 -7.39 -7.65
C PHE A 11 1.02 -7.46 -6.13
N ALA A 12 -0.04 -6.81 -5.63
CA ALA A 12 -0.42 -6.88 -4.21
C ALA A 12 -0.63 -8.33 -3.74
N LEU A 13 -1.28 -9.15 -4.58
CA LEU A 13 -1.53 -10.55 -4.30
C LEU A 13 -0.26 -11.39 -4.32
N ASP A 14 0.59 -11.18 -5.32
CA ASP A 14 1.87 -11.88 -5.43
C ASP A 14 2.75 -11.56 -4.21
N LEU A 15 2.85 -10.29 -3.84
CA LEU A 15 3.62 -9.86 -2.67
C LEU A 15 3.02 -10.37 -1.35
N PHE A 16 1.69 -10.30 -1.19
CA PHE A 16 1.03 -10.85 0.00
C PHE A 16 1.34 -12.35 0.17
N ARG A 17 1.33 -13.13 -0.93
CA ARG A 17 1.68 -14.55 -0.89
C ARG A 17 3.11 -14.75 -0.38
N THR A 18 4.08 -14.02 -0.93
CA THR A 18 5.48 -14.11 -0.49
C THR A 18 5.64 -13.73 0.99
N LEU A 19 5.04 -12.63 1.43
CA LEU A 19 5.10 -12.22 2.84
C LEU A 19 4.43 -13.22 3.79
N ASN A 20 3.36 -13.88 3.34
CA ASN A 20 2.66 -14.90 4.10
C ASN A 20 3.40 -16.26 4.11
N GLU A 21 4.26 -16.53 3.15
CA GLU A 21 5.18 -17.67 3.20
C GLU A 21 6.24 -17.47 4.29
N ASP A 22 6.78 -16.25 4.41
CA ASP A 22 7.78 -15.89 5.42
C ASP A 22 7.19 -15.72 6.83
N ASN A 23 5.95 -15.23 6.94
CA ASN A 23 5.27 -14.98 8.21
C ASN A 23 3.82 -15.52 8.21
N PRO A 24 3.62 -16.84 8.27
CA PRO A 24 2.33 -17.48 8.01
C PRO A 24 1.25 -17.29 9.09
N THR A 25 1.63 -16.78 10.27
CA THR A 25 0.73 -16.61 11.41
C THR A 25 0.72 -15.20 11.99
N GLY A 26 1.67 -14.36 11.58
CA GLY A 26 1.75 -12.98 12.04
C GLY A 26 0.80 -12.05 11.28
N ASN A 27 0.66 -10.84 11.81
CA ASN A 27 -0.06 -9.77 11.12
C ASN A 27 0.78 -9.28 9.94
N ILE A 28 0.16 -9.18 8.76
CA ILE A 28 0.76 -8.61 7.55
C ILE A 28 0.01 -7.32 7.23
N PHE A 29 0.74 -6.22 7.08
CA PHE A 29 0.21 -4.93 6.69
C PHE A 29 1.23 -4.19 5.82
N PHE A 30 0.81 -3.80 4.62
CA PHE A 30 1.63 -3.03 3.67
C PHE A 30 0.73 -2.25 2.73
N SER A 31 1.29 -1.24 2.03
CA SER A 31 0.61 -0.55 0.94
C SER A 31 1.19 -1.02 -0.40
N PRO A 32 0.46 -1.84 -1.17
CA PRO A 32 0.92 -2.30 -2.47
C PRO A 32 1.14 -1.15 -3.45
N PHE A 33 0.25 -0.15 -3.42
CA PHE A 33 0.35 1.01 -4.30
C PHE A 33 1.59 1.86 -4.00
N SER A 34 1.94 2.06 -2.73
CA SER A 34 3.16 2.77 -2.32
C SER A 34 4.43 2.12 -2.91
N ILE A 35 4.54 0.80 -2.77
CA ILE A 35 5.67 0.02 -3.31
C ILE A 35 5.67 0.08 -4.84
N SER A 36 4.51 -0.11 -5.47
CA SER A 36 4.37 -0.05 -6.93
C SER A 36 4.75 1.33 -7.48
N SER A 37 4.35 2.42 -6.83
CA SER A 37 4.72 3.79 -7.22
C SER A 37 6.24 4.03 -7.11
N ALA A 38 6.86 3.58 -6.02
CA ALA A 38 8.31 3.69 -5.85
C ALA A 38 9.07 2.93 -6.95
N LEU A 39 8.65 1.69 -7.26
CA LEU A 39 9.31 0.87 -8.28
C LEU A 39 8.96 1.32 -9.70
N ALA A 40 7.81 1.96 -9.92
CA ALA A 40 7.48 2.59 -11.20
C ALA A 40 8.33 3.84 -11.47
N MET A 41 8.80 4.55 -10.43
CA MET A 41 9.81 5.60 -10.58
C MET A 41 11.18 5.01 -10.92
N VAL A 42 11.58 3.89 -10.29
CA VAL A 42 12.81 3.17 -10.66
C VAL A 42 12.74 2.70 -12.11
N PHE A 43 11.59 2.14 -12.52
CA PHE A 43 11.36 1.60 -13.86
C PHE A 43 11.66 2.61 -14.97
N LEU A 44 11.31 3.90 -14.80
CA LEU A 44 11.67 4.98 -15.74
C LEU A 44 13.16 5.02 -16.09
N GLY A 45 14.03 4.74 -15.11
CA GLY A 45 15.48 4.79 -15.23
C GLY A 45 16.12 3.48 -15.71
N THR A 46 15.36 2.38 -15.77
CA THR A 46 15.91 1.07 -16.13
C THR A 46 15.86 0.79 -17.63
N ARG A 47 16.77 -0.05 -18.13
CA ARG A 47 16.85 -0.49 -19.53
C ARG A 47 17.18 -1.98 -19.61
N GLY A 48 17.04 -2.57 -20.80
CA GLY A 48 17.41 -3.96 -21.07
C GLY A 48 16.68 -4.95 -20.17
N ASN A 49 17.40 -5.97 -19.70
CA ASN A 49 16.82 -7.05 -18.88
C ASN A 49 16.27 -6.55 -17.53
N THR A 50 16.88 -5.53 -16.93
CA THR A 50 16.39 -4.93 -15.67
C THR A 50 14.98 -4.36 -15.85
N ALA A 51 14.75 -3.65 -16.95
CA ALA A 51 13.42 -3.13 -17.27
C ALA A 51 12.41 -4.26 -17.50
N VAL A 52 12.81 -5.32 -18.22
CA VAL A 52 11.94 -6.47 -18.48
C VAL A 52 11.52 -7.17 -17.18
N GLN A 53 12.46 -7.37 -16.25
CA GLN A 53 12.17 -8.01 -14.97
C GLN A 53 11.24 -7.15 -14.10
N LEU A 54 11.51 -5.85 -13.98
CA LEU A 54 10.63 -4.94 -13.25
C LEU A 54 9.23 -4.89 -13.87
N SER A 55 9.15 -4.77 -15.20
CA SER A 55 7.87 -4.70 -15.90
C SER A 55 7.02 -5.95 -15.62
N LYS A 56 7.60 -7.14 -15.70
CA LYS A 56 6.89 -8.41 -15.45
C LYS A 56 6.49 -8.58 -13.99
N THR A 57 7.39 -8.30 -13.04
CA THR A 57 7.11 -8.49 -11.61
C THR A 57 5.98 -7.60 -11.11
N PHE A 58 5.88 -6.38 -11.64
CA PHE A 58 4.85 -5.42 -11.27
C PHE A 58 3.66 -5.39 -12.24
N HIS A 59 3.61 -6.34 -13.19
CA HIS A 59 2.57 -6.45 -14.22
C HIS A 59 2.40 -5.18 -15.08
N PHE A 60 3.45 -4.36 -15.19
CA PHE A 60 3.43 -3.13 -15.99
C PHE A 60 3.40 -3.39 -17.50
N ASP A 61 3.79 -4.59 -17.95
CA ASP A 61 3.69 -5.02 -19.34
C ASP A 61 2.24 -5.19 -19.82
N GLU A 62 1.29 -5.33 -18.90
CA GLU A 62 -0.15 -5.37 -19.17
C GLU A 62 -0.79 -3.97 -19.27
N VAL A 63 -0.04 -2.92 -18.92
CA VAL A 63 -0.55 -1.55 -18.79
C VAL A 63 -0.03 -0.65 -19.89
N LYS A 64 -0.93 -0.18 -20.77
CA LYS A 64 -0.57 0.85 -21.75
C LYS A 64 -0.34 2.19 -21.06
N ASP A 65 0.75 2.85 -21.42
CA ASP A 65 1.17 4.16 -20.91
C ASP A 65 1.26 4.21 -19.38
N VAL A 66 1.87 3.18 -18.77
CA VAL A 66 1.93 2.95 -17.32
C VAL A 66 2.22 4.22 -16.50
N HIS A 67 3.20 5.03 -16.90
CA HIS A 67 3.57 6.25 -16.17
C HIS A 67 2.50 7.34 -16.23
N SER A 68 1.80 7.49 -17.37
CA SER A 68 0.68 8.45 -17.48
C SER A 68 -0.53 7.98 -16.67
N ARG A 69 -0.70 6.66 -16.51
CA ARG A 69 -1.72 6.08 -15.62
C ARG A 69 -1.40 6.33 -14.15
N PHE A 70 -0.14 6.17 -13.73
CA PHE A 70 0.30 6.56 -12.39
C PHE A 70 0.13 8.06 -12.15
N GLN A 71 0.44 8.91 -13.13
CA GLN A 71 0.23 10.35 -13.03
C GLN A 71 -1.25 10.69 -12.75
N SER A 72 -2.17 10.09 -13.51
CA SER A 72 -3.61 10.29 -13.33
C SER A 72 -4.06 9.84 -11.94
N LEU A 73 -3.62 8.64 -11.54
CA LEU A 73 -3.92 8.07 -10.23
C LEU A 73 -3.40 8.93 -9.07
N ASN A 74 -2.18 9.44 -9.17
CA ASN A 74 -1.59 10.33 -8.17
C ASN A 74 -2.39 11.64 -8.04
N ALA A 75 -2.93 12.16 -9.15
CA ALA A 75 -3.77 13.35 -9.14
C ALA A 75 -5.13 13.08 -8.49
N ASP A 76 -5.74 11.92 -8.76
CA ASP A 76 -7.01 11.52 -8.15
C ASP A 76 -6.86 11.30 -6.63
N ILE A 77 -5.78 10.64 -6.21
CA ILE A 77 -5.47 10.37 -4.80
C ILE A 77 -5.22 11.67 -4.02
N ASN A 78 -4.50 12.62 -4.60
CA ASN A 78 -4.17 13.90 -3.96
C ASN A 78 -5.22 15.00 -4.22
N LYS A 79 -6.40 14.63 -4.73
CA LYS A 79 -7.48 15.58 -4.99
C LYS A 79 -7.90 16.28 -3.69
N ARG A 80 -8.04 17.60 -3.76
CA ARG A 80 -8.50 18.42 -2.63
C ARG A 80 -10.00 18.31 -2.46
N GLY A 81 -10.48 18.48 -1.22
CA GLY A 81 -11.91 18.60 -0.89
C GLY A 81 -12.59 17.30 -0.49
N ALA A 82 -11.86 16.18 -0.39
CA ALA A 82 -12.38 14.94 0.19
C ALA A 82 -12.64 15.09 1.70
N SER A 83 -13.62 14.35 2.23
CA SER A 83 -13.92 14.29 3.68
C SER A 83 -12.87 13.55 4.51
N TYR A 84 -11.87 12.95 3.86
CA TYR A 84 -10.79 12.21 4.46
C TYR A 84 -9.43 12.84 4.14
N ILE A 85 -8.42 12.48 4.92
CA ILE A 85 -7.03 12.82 4.64
C ILE A 85 -6.41 11.63 3.93
N LEU A 86 -6.12 11.78 2.64
CA LEU A 86 -5.27 10.87 1.88
C LEU A 86 -4.12 11.69 1.30
N LYS A 87 -2.90 11.30 1.64
CA LYS A 87 -1.68 11.96 1.17
C LYS A 87 -0.81 10.93 0.50
N LEU A 88 -0.40 11.20 -0.73
CA LEU A 88 0.61 10.45 -1.45
C LEU A 88 1.71 11.40 -1.89
N ALA A 89 2.92 11.16 -1.39
CA ALA A 89 4.06 11.98 -1.71
C ALA A 89 5.21 11.12 -2.22
N ASN A 90 5.86 11.57 -3.29
CA ASN A 90 7.06 10.98 -3.85
C ASN A 90 8.22 11.97 -3.74
N ARG A 91 9.44 11.50 -3.49
CA ARG A 91 10.65 12.34 -3.48
C ARG A 91 11.88 11.54 -3.85
N LEU A 92 12.82 12.20 -4.54
CA LEU A 92 14.15 11.67 -4.81
C LEU A 92 15.17 12.38 -3.91
N TYR A 93 16.13 11.63 -3.39
CA TYR A 93 17.28 12.16 -2.66
C TYR A 93 18.54 11.70 -3.38
N GLY A 94 19.20 12.61 -4.09
CA GLY A 94 20.39 12.32 -4.88
C GLY A 94 21.65 12.84 -4.20
N GLU A 95 22.73 12.08 -4.30
CA GLU A 95 24.07 12.53 -3.93
C GLU A 95 24.46 13.77 -4.75
N LYS A 96 24.80 14.87 -4.08
CA LYS A 96 25.06 16.17 -4.69
C LYS A 96 26.15 16.17 -5.76
N THR A 97 27.11 15.24 -5.66
CA THR A 97 28.21 15.09 -6.64
C THR A 97 27.87 14.14 -7.79
N TYR A 98 26.74 13.44 -7.72
CA TYR A 98 26.34 12.45 -8.72
C TYR A 98 25.46 13.08 -9.81
N HIS A 99 25.85 12.94 -11.07
CA HIS A 99 25.10 13.48 -12.19
C HIS A 99 23.94 12.56 -12.58
N ILE A 100 22.71 12.94 -12.22
CA ILE A 100 21.49 12.26 -12.63
C ILE A 100 21.00 12.87 -13.95
N LEU A 101 20.64 12.03 -14.91
CA LEU A 101 20.17 12.46 -16.22
C LEU A 101 18.97 13.42 -16.09
N PRO A 102 19.02 14.63 -16.68
CA PRO A 102 17.94 15.61 -16.60
C PRO A 102 16.59 15.07 -17.09
N GLU A 103 16.60 14.22 -18.12
CA GLU A 103 15.41 13.59 -18.69
C GLU A 103 14.70 12.66 -17.68
N PHE A 104 15.47 11.95 -16.86
CA PHE A 104 14.94 11.11 -15.78
C PHE A 104 14.28 11.98 -14.71
N LEU A 105 14.96 13.04 -14.25
CA LEU A 105 14.42 13.97 -13.26
C LEU A 105 13.14 14.67 -13.74
N ALA A 106 13.12 15.11 -15.00
CA ALA A 106 11.94 15.71 -15.62
C ALA A 106 10.78 14.72 -15.69
N SER A 107 11.06 13.45 -16.01
CA SER A 107 10.04 12.40 -16.09
C SER A 107 9.49 12.04 -14.71
N THR A 108 10.33 11.92 -13.68
CA THR A 108 9.88 11.61 -12.31
C THR A 108 9.06 12.75 -11.73
N GLN A 109 9.48 13.99 -11.96
CA GLN A 109 8.73 15.18 -11.55
C GLN A 109 7.36 15.23 -12.25
N LYS A 110 7.33 15.08 -13.57
CA LYS A 110 6.09 15.17 -14.35
C LYS A 110 5.09 14.08 -14.00
N MET A 111 5.54 12.84 -13.91
CA MET A 111 4.66 11.68 -13.78
C MET A 111 4.30 11.35 -12.32
N TYR A 112 5.17 11.70 -11.36
CA TYR A 112 4.99 11.30 -9.96
C TYR A 112 4.99 12.47 -8.97
N GLY A 113 5.21 13.70 -9.43
CA GLY A 113 5.36 14.87 -8.56
C GLY A 113 6.61 14.76 -7.68
N ALA A 114 7.61 13.99 -8.11
CA ALA A 114 8.76 13.64 -7.30
C ALA A 114 9.93 14.62 -7.54
N ASP A 115 10.08 15.58 -6.63
CA ASP A 115 11.18 16.54 -6.67
C ASP A 115 12.51 15.89 -6.21
N LEU A 116 13.62 16.40 -6.74
CA LEU A 116 14.97 16.04 -6.30
C LEU A 116 15.41 16.91 -5.12
N ALA A 117 15.77 16.28 -4.02
CA ALA A 117 16.60 16.86 -2.97
C ALA A 117 18.05 16.45 -3.18
N SER A 118 18.95 17.43 -3.22
CA SER A 118 20.40 17.19 -3.27
C SER A 118 20.93 17.06 -1.85
N VAL A 119 21.53 15.91 -1.52
CA VAL A 119 22.07 15.58 -0.20
C VAL A 119 23.52 15.10 -0.29
N ASP A 120 24.24 15.11 0.82
CA ASP A 120 25.64 14.67 0.91
C ASP A 120 25.72 13.28 1.54
N PHE A 121 25.50 12.24 0.75
CA PHE A 121 25.73 10.87 1.21
C PHE A 121 27.22 10.60 1.42
N GLN A 122 28.10 11.10 0.54
CA GLN A 122 29.54 10.77 0.60
C GLN A 122 30.21 11.17 1.92
N HIS A 123 29.85 12.33 2.47
CA HIS A 123 30.48 12.86 3.69
C HIS A 123 29.53 12.96 4.88
N ALA A 124 28.21 12.94 4.68
CA ALA A 124 27.21 13.17 5.72
C ALA A 124 25.96 12.27 5.55
N PHE A 125 26.14 10.97 5.25
CA PHE A 125 25.02 10.05 5.00
C PHE A 125 24.06 9.90 6.20
N GLU A 126 24.51 10.06 7.44
CA GLU A 126 23.63 10.01 8.61
C GLU A 126 22.72 11.24 8.71
N GLU A 127 23.23 12.41 8.33
CA GLU A 127 22.47 13.66 8.22
C GLU A 127 21.44 13.55 7.09
N ALA A 128 21.86 13.02 5.92
CA ALA A 128 20.96 12.73 4.81
C ALA A 128 19.86 11.74 5.23
N ARG A 129 20.20 10.66 5.95
CA ARG A 129 19.24 9.69 6.50
C ARG A 129 18.22 10.37 7.43
N LYS A 130 18.67 11.23 8.34
CA LYS A 130 17.80 11.99 9.25
C LYS A 130 16.90 12.97 8.50
N GLU A 131 17.39 13.60 7.44
CA GLU A 131 16.59 14.48 6.58
C GLU A 131 15.47 13.71 5.88
N ILE A 132 15.79 12.54 5.30
CA ILE A 132 14.79 11.66 4.67
C ILE A 132 13.73 11.24 5.69
N ASN A 133 14.14 10.77 6.88
CA ASN A 133 13.22 10.37 7.94
C ASN A 133 12.35 11.53 8.42
N LYS A 134 12.90 12.74 8.54
CA LYS A 134 12.14 13.94 8.91
C LYS A 134 11.08 14.28 7.86
N TRP A 135 11.40 14.13 6.58
CA TRP A 135 10.44 14.35 5.50
C TRP A 135 9.34 13.28 5.53
N VAL A 136 9.67 12.00 5.62
CA VAL A 136 8.66 10.91 5.71
C VAL A 136 7.75 11.10 6.92
N LYS A 137 8.33 11.45 8.08
CA LYS A 137 7.58 11.73 9.30
C LYS A 137 6.56 12.86 9.09
N SER A 138 6.91 13.91 8.34
CA SER A 138 5.97 15.01 8.06
C SER A 138 4.88 14.60 7.08
N GLN A 139 5.19 13.80 6.06
CA GLN A 139 4.20 13.31 5.08
C GLN A 139 3.22 12.31 5.71
N THR A 140 3.60 11.65 6.79
CA THR A 140 2.82 10.58 7.44
C THR A 140 2.18 11.00 8.76
N GLU A 141 2.06 12.30 9.03
CA GLU A 141 1.48 12.83 10.28
C GLU A 141 2.15 12.22 11.53
N GLY A 142 3.46 11.97 11.45
CA GLY A 142 4.26 11.39 12.51
C GLY A 142 4.12 9.87 12.70
N LYS A 143 3.34 9.16 11.86
CA LYS A 143 3.10 7.72 12.02
C LYS A 143 4.27 6.85 11.57
N ILE A 144 5.10 7.33 10.66
CA ILE A 144 6.36 6.68 10.27
C ILE A 144 7.52 7.61 10.69
N PRO A 145 7.97 7.55 11.96
CA PRO A 145 8.98 8.46 12.47
C PRO A 145 10.39 8.15 11.95
N GLU A 146 10.67 6.89 11.63
CA GLU A 146 11.94 6.41 11.10
C GLU A 146 11.66 5.36 10.03
N LEU A 147 11.78 5.75 8.76
CA LEU A 147 11.66 4.85 7.61
C LEU A 147 12.98 4.12 7.35
N LEU A 148 14.07 4.87 7.34
CA LEU A 148 15.43 4.36 7.13
C LEU A 148 16.11 4.20 8.48
N ALA A 149 16.24 2.95 8.92
CA ALA A 149 17.04 2.61 10.09
C ALA A 149 18.52 2.92 9.87
N SER A 150 19.28 3.00 10.96
CA SER A 150 20.75 3.13 10.90
C SER A 150 21.36 2.01 10.04
N GLY A 151 22.34 2.36 9.19
CA GLY A 151 23.01 1.41 8.30
C GLY A 151 22.28 1.07 7.00
N VAL A 152 21.07 1.60 6.76
CA VAL A 152 20.35 1.41 5.47
C VAL A 152 20.97 2.24 4.34
N VAL A 153 21.57 3.39 4.67
CA VAL A 153 22.31 4.24 3.73
C VAL A 153 23.73 4.44 4.25
N ASP A 154 24.64 4.68 3.32
CA ASP A 154 26.08 4.84 3.58
C ASP A 154 26.72 5.86 2.61
N ASN A 155 28.04 6.02 2.69
CA ASN A 155 28.79 6.93 1.82
C ASN A 155 28.85 6.51 0.34
N THR A 156 28.42 5.30 0.00
CA THR A 156 28.35 4.81 -1.39
C THR A 156 27.01 5.08 -2.04
N THR A 157 25.98 5.41 -1.24
CA THR A 157 24.61 5.69 -1.68
C THR A 157 24.58 6.87 -2.66
N LYS A 158 23.93 6.70 -3.82
CA LYS A 158 23.82 7.75 -4.86
C LYS A 158 22.42 8.31 -5.04
N LEU A 159 21.39 7.49 -4.83
CA LEU A 159 20.01 7.89 -5.02
C LEU A 159 19.11 7.06 -4.12
N VAL A 160 18.21 7.74 -3.39
CA VAL A 160 17.12 7.13 -2.64
C VAL A 160 15.81 7.65 -3.20
N LEU A 161 14.91 6.75 -3.60
CA LEU A 161 13.55 7.08 -4.01
C LEU A 161 12.60 6.72 -2.88
N VAL A 162 11.77 7.68 -2.47
CA VAL A 162 10.87 7.53 -1.34
C VAL A 162 9.44 7.77 -1.79
N ASN A 163 8.57 6.82 -1.49
CA ASN A 163 7.12 7.02 -1.50
C ASN A 163 6.61 7.01 -0.06
N ALA A 164 5.74 7.96 0.28
CA ALA A 164 5.03 8.00 1.54
C ALA A 164 3.53 8.13 1.27
N ILE A 165 2.74 7.21 1.83
CA ILE A 165 1.29 7.25 1.80
C ILE A 165 0.73 7.36 3.22
N TYR A 166 -0.28 8.20 3.41
CA TYR A 166 -0.99 8.35 4.68
C TYR A 166 -2.47 8.47 4.44
N PHE A 167 -3.23 7.65 5.17
CA PHE A 167 -4.69 7.64 5.12
C PHE A 167 -5.29 7.81 6.52
N LYS A 168 -6.28 8.70 6.62
CA LYS A 168 -7.16 8.89 7.76
C LYS A 168 -8.54 9.29 7.27
N GLY A 169 -9.47 8.34 7.31
CA GLY A 169 -10.88 8.55 7.02
C GLY A 169 -11.76 8.26 8.22
N ASP A 170 -12.88 8.97 8.31
CA ASP A 170 -13.97 8.62 9.22
C ASP A 170 -14.86 7.56 8.57
N TRP A 171 -15.32 6.59 9.36
CA TRP A 171 -16.36 5.66 8.88
C TRP A 171 -17.62 6.42 8.49
N LYS A 172 -18.29 5.98 7.43
CA LYS A 172 -19.62 6.49 7.09
C LYS A 172 -20.60 6.22 8.23
N GLU A 173 -20.60 4.99 8.72
CA GLU A 173 -21.38 4.55 9.89
C GLU A 173 -20.43 4.29 11.07
N LYS A 174 -20.31 5.26 11.98
CA LYS A 174 -19.34 5.22 13.09
C LYS A 174 -19.76 4.21 14.17
N PHE A 175 -18.77 3.53 14.74
CA PHE A 175 -18.96 2.73 15.94
C PHE A 175 -19.07 3.64 17.17
N MET A 176 -20.10 3.40 18.00
CA MET A 176 -20.24 4.09 19.29
C MET A 176 -19.17 3.58 20.26
N LYS A 177 -18.44 4.50 20.91
CA LYS A 177 -17.34 4.13 21.83
C LYS A 177 -17.85 3.32 23.01
N GLU A 178 -19.06 3.63 23.47
CA GLU A 178 -19.75 3.03 24.61
C GLU A 178 -20.16 1.58 24.31
N ALA A 179 -20.33 1.23 23.03
CA ALA A 179 -20.62 -0.13 22.59
C ALA A 179 -19.36 -1.00 22.43
N THR A 180 -18.17 -0.46 22.68
CA THR A 180 -16.90 -1.21 22.59
C THR A 180 -16.60 -1.92 23.91
N THR A 181 -16.47 -3.24 23.88
CA THR A 181 -16.23 -4.06 25.08
C THR A 181 -15.00 -4.95 24.92
N ASN A 182 -14.48 -5.47 26.05
CA ASN A 182 -13.45 -6.50 25.99
C ASN A 182 -14.08 -7.81 25.54
N ALA A 183 -13.53 -8.44 24.50
CA ALA A 183 -14.00 -9.74 24.01
C ALA A 183 -12.82 -10.66 23.66
N PRO A 184 -12.99 -11.99 23.73
CA PRO A 184 -11.96 -12.94 23.30
C PRO A 184 -11.86 -12.97 21.75
N PHE A 185 -10.67 -12.68 21.22
CA PHE A 185 -10.31 -12.90 19.82
C PHE A 185 -9.59 -14.24 19.70
N ARG A 186 -10.11 -15.12 18.84
CA ARG A 186 -9.53 -16.45 18.61
C ARG A 186 -8.36 -16.33 17.63
N LEU A 187 -7.14 -16.61 18.10
CA LEU A 187 -5.93 -16.60 17.26
C LEU A 187 -5.85 -17.89 16.43
N ASN A 188 -6.28 -19.00 17.03
CA ASN A 188 -6.41 -20.30 16.39
C ASN A 188 -7.53 -21.10 17.11
N LYS A 189 -7.60 -22.42 16.92
CA LYS A 189 -8.61 -23.28 17.57
C LYS A 189 -8.54 -23.30 19.10
N LYS A 190 -7.37 -23.06 19.69
CA LYS A 190 -7.09 -23.21 21.13
C LYS A 190 -6.80 -21.88 21.82
N ASP A 191 -6.08 -20.99 21.14
CA ASP A 191 -5.58 -19.76 21.75
C ASP A 191 -6.52 -18.58 21.53
N THR A 192 -6.68 -17.79 22.60
CA THR A 192 -7.47 -16.55 22.55
C THR A 192 -6.70 -15.40 23.19
N LYS A 193 -6.99 -14.19 22.73
CA LYS A 193 -6.46 -12.95 23.29
C LYS A 193 -7.60 -11.94 23.44
N THR A 194 -7.63 -11.23 24.57
CA THR A 194 -8.63 -10.16 24.76
C THR A 194 -8.33 -8.97 23.84
N VAL A 195 -9.37 -8.49 23.14
CA VAL A 195 -9.31 -7.29 22.29
C VAL A 195 -10.46 -6.33 22.66
N LYS A 196 -10.33 -5.06 22.26
CA LYS A 196 -11.43 -4.09 22.29
C LYS A 196 -12.31 -4.31 21.06
N MET A 197 -13.38 -5.08 21.24
CA MET A 197 -14.31 -5.41 20.17
C MET A 197 -15.33 -4.30 20.01
N MET A 198 -15.31 -3.62 18.86
CA MET A 198 -16.30 -2.63 18.49
C MET A 198 -17.60 -3.33 18.04
N HIS A 199 -18.75 -2.72 18.29
CA HIS A 199 -20.05 -3.28 17.91
C HIS A 199 -20.99 -2.22 17.35
N GLN A 200 -21.69 -2.55 16.27
CA GLN A 200 -22.79 -1.76 15.72
C GLN A 200 -23.75 -2.66 14.93
N LYS A 201 -24.95 -2.14 14.61
CA LYS A 201 -25.91 -2.80 13.73
C LYS A 201 -26.45 -1.78 12.72
N ALA A 202 -26.06 -1.93 11.46
CA ALA A 202 -26.50 -1.08 10.36
C ALA A 202 -26.59 -1.90 9.06
N ARG A 203 -27.03 -1.28 7.97
CA ARG A 203 -27.05 -1.90 6.64
C ARG A 203 -25.71 -1.65 5.94
N PHE A 204 -25.04 -2.72 5.54
CA PHE A 204 -23.77 -2.69 4.83
C PHE A 204 -23.84 -3.54 3.57
N PRO A 205 -23.04 -3.23 2.53
CA PRO A 205 -22.78 -4.18 1.46
C PRO A 205 -22.13 -5.45 2.04
N TYR A 206 -22.74 -6.59 1.76
CA TYR A 206 -22.40 -7.87 2.34
C TYR A 206 -22.53 -8.98 1.29
N GLY A 207 -21.58 -9.89 1.29
CA GLY A 207 -21.58 -11.09 0.46
C GLY A 207 -21.17 -12.32 1.24
N TYR A 208 -21.58 -13.49 0.74
CA TYR A 208 -21.10 -14.77 1.23
C TYR A 208 -20.62 -15.62 0.07
N ILE A 209 -19.38 -16.11 0.17
CA ILE A 209 -18.74 -16.92 -0.85
C ILE A 209 -18.82 -18.38 -0.39
N GLN A 210 -19.82 -19.09 -0.91
CA GLN A 210 -20.17 -20.46 -0.51
C GLN A 210 -19.00 -21.43 -0.60
N GLU A 211 -18.26 -21.39 -1.71
CA GLU A 211 -17.15 -22.32 -1.97
C GLU A 211 -16.00 -22.15 -0.98
N LEU A 212 -15.89 -20.97 -0.37
CA LEU A 212 -14.84 -20.59 0.55
C LEU A 212 -15.31 -20.48 1.99
N LYS A 213 -16.62 -20.69 2.25
CA LYS A 213 -17.28 -20.47 3.54
C LYS A 213 -16.86 -19.16 4.19
N CYS A 214 -16.89 -18.09 3.40
CA CYS A 214 -16.30 -16.80 3.76
C CYS A 214 -17.33 -15.69 3.63
N ARG A 215 -17.44 -14.86 4.67
CA ARG A 215 -18.22 -13.62 4.66
C ARG A 215 -17.35 -12.48 4.16
N VAL A 216 -17.91 -11.65 3.29
CA VAL A 216 -17.29 -10.41 2.81
C VAL A 216 -18.15 -9.25 3.28
N LEU A 217 -17.55 -8.31 3.97
CA LEU A 217 -18.20 -7.10 4.47
C LEU A 217 -17.45 -5.88 3.94
N GLU A 218 -18.18 -4.95 3.33
CA GLU A 218 -17.66 -3.63 3.00
C GLU A 218 -18.03 -2.65 4.10
N LEU A 219 -17.03 -1.93 4.62
CA LEU A 219 -17.19 -0.82 5.54
C LEU A 219 -16.77 0.48 4.84
N PRO A 220 -17.73 1.26 4.31
CA PRO A 220 -17.43 2.52 3.65
C PRO A 220 -16.90 3.56 4.63
N TYR A 221 -15.90 4.31 4.18
CA TYR A 221 -15.56 5.59 4.77
C TYR A 221 -16.57 6.66 4.31
N GLN A 222 -16.53 7.82 4.97
CA GLN A 222 -17.35 8.97 4.61
C GLN A 222 -17.22 9.28 3.11
N ASP A 223 -18.33 9.71 2.50
CA ASP A 223 -18.49 9.98 1.06
C ASP A 223 -18.41 8.76 0.11
N ASN A 224 -18.13 7.56 0.61
CA ASN A 224 -18.06 6.29 -0.16
C ASN A 224 -17.01 6.27 -1.29
N GLU A 225 -16.01 7.15 -1.27
CA GLU A 225 -14.89 7.08 -2.23
C GLU A 225 -13.87 5.99 -1.86
N LEU A 226 -13.82 5.60 -0.58
CA LEU A 226 -12.94 4.55 -0.06
C LEU A 226 -13.72 3.63 0.86
N SER A 227 -13.36 2.34 0.87
CA SER A 227 -13.96 1.32 1.72
C SER A 227 -12.91 0.36 2.27
N MET A 228 -13.15 -0.15 3.48
CA MET A 228 -12.43 -1.32 3.99
C MET A 228 -13.21 -2.58 3.64
N ILE A 229 -12.57 -3.52 2.95
CA ILE A 229 -13.14 -4.85 2.67
C ILE A 229 -12.60 -5.84 3.70
N ILE A 230 -13.51 -6.47 4.45
CA ILE A 230 -13.18 -7.50 5.44
C ILE A 230 -13.63 -8.85 4.91
N LEU A 231 -12.70 -9.80 4.91
CA LEU A 231 -12.94 -11.18 4.54
C LEU A 231 -12.77 -12.06 5.76
N LEU A 232 -13.84 -12.74 6.16
CA LEU A 232 -13.88 -13.50 7.40
C LEU A 232 -14.42 -14.91 7.15
N PRO A 233 -13.60 -15.97 7.33
CA PRO A 233 -14.07 -17.35 7.30
C PRO A 233 -15.16 -17.61 8.35
N ASP A 234 -16.01 -18.61 8.09
CA ASP A 234 -17.02 -19.05 9.04
C ASP A 234 -16.42 -19.57 10.34
N ASN A 235 -15.27 -20.24 10.27
CA ASN A 235 -14.57 -20.78 11.41
C ASN A 235 -13.07 -20.92 11.11
N ILE A 236 -12.28 -21.08 12.17
CA ILE A 236 -10.86 -21.38 12.08
C ILE A 236 -10.71 -22.88 11.79
N GLU A 237 -10.51 -23.24 10.51
CA GLU A 237 -10.41 -24.64 10.08
C GLU A 237 -8.97 -25.18 10.13
N ASP A 238 -7.95 -24.32 10.03
CA ASP A 238 -6.53 -24.67 10.03
C ASP A 238 -5.79 -24.17 11.29
N ASP A 239 -4.48 -24.44 11.38
CA ASP A 239 -3.61 -23.95 12.47
C ASP A 239 -3.20 -22.47 12.28
N SER A 240 -3.80 -21.77 11.32
CA SER A 240 -3.58 -20.36 11.02
C SER A 240 -4.89 -19.56 11.21
N THR A 241 -5.22 -18.69 10.27
CA THR A 241 -6.38 -17.78 10.32
C THR A 241 -7.61 -18.33 9.58
N GLY A 242 -7.55 -19.54 9.00
CA GLY A 242 -8.63 -20.14 8.19
C GLY A 242 -8.69 -19.67 6.74
N LEU A 243 -7.83 -18.74 6.31
CA LEU A 243 -7.83 -18.20 4.93
C LEU A 243 -6.73 -18.79 4.03
N ARG A 244 -5.71 -19.44 4.60
CA ARG A 244 -4.42 -19.74 3.93
C ARG A 244 -4.56 -20.53 2.62
N LYS A 245 -5.48 -21.49 2.55
CA LYS A 245 -5.69 -22.32 1.34
C LYS A 245 -6.45 -21.61 0.22
N ASN A 246 -7.17 -20.53 0.52
CA ASN A 246 -8.19 -19.97 -0.37
C ASN A 246 -8.02 -18.48 -0.68
N VAL A 247 -7.07 -17.77 -0.05
CA VAL A 247 -6.81 -16.35 -0.31
C VAL A 247 -6.68 -16.05 -1.81
N CYS A 248 -5.98 -16.90 -2.57
CA CYS A 248 -5.78 -16.70 -4.00
C CYS A 248 -7.07 -16.78 -4.83
N ILE A 249 -8.00 -17.69 -4.48
CA ILE A 249 -9.29 -17.82 -5.17
C ILE A 249 -10.21 -16.66 -4.78
N LEU A 250 -10.20 -16.32 -3.50
CA LEU A 250 -10.97 -15.26 -2.88
C LEU A 250 -10.61 -13.89 -3.49
N MET A 251 -9.33 -13.61 -3.63
CA MET A 251 -8.83 -12.33 -4.14
C MET A 251 -8.93 -12.20 -5.66
N LYS A 252 -8.78 -13.30 -6.44
CA LYS A 252 -9.11 -13.32 -7.88
C LYS A 252 -10.59 -13.00 -8.15
N ARG A 253 -11.50 -13.34 -7.23
CA ARG A 253 -12.91 -12.94 -7.31
C ARG A 253 -13.12 -11.48 -6.90
N ILE A 254 -12.38 -10.95 -5.93
CA ILE A 254 -12.44 -9.52 -5.58
C ILE A 254 -12.00 -8.63 -6.75
N ILE A 255 -10.93 -8.99 -7.47
CA ILE A 255 -10.53 -8.29 -8.70
C ILE A 255 -11.67 -8.24 -9.73
N ASN A 256 -12.52 -9.27 -9.79
CA ASN A 256 -13.69 -9.30 -10.66
C ASN A 256 -14.90 -8.54 -10.08
N ILE A 257 -14.96 -8.35 -8.75
CA ILE A 257 -15.95 -7.48 -8.08
C ILE A 257 -15.57 -6.01 -8.26
N ASP A 258 -14.27 -5.67 -8.36
CA ASP A 258 -13.79 -4.31 -8.62
C ASP A 258 -14.16 -3.79 -10.03
N ARG A 259 -14.59 -4.67 -10.95
CA ARG A 259 -15.31 -4.24 -12.16
C ARG A 259 -16.62 -3.51 -11.87
N ILE A 260 -17.13 -3.62 -10.64
CA ILE A 260 -18.41 -3.08 -10.24
C ILE A 260 -18.27 -1.82 -9.39
N ASN A 261 -17.29 -1.60 -8.49
CA ASN A 261 -17.37 -0.41 -7.60
C ASN A 261 -16.13 0.11 -6.79
N GLY A 262 -14.86 -0.16 -7.08
CA GLY A 262 -13.79 0.56 -6.35
C GLY A 262 -12.37 0.05 -6.51
N MET A 263 -11.39 0.94 -6.33
CA MET A 263 -9.96 0.64 -6.35
C MET A 263 -9.47 0.17 -4.98
N ILE A 264 -8.66 -0.89 -4.96
CA ILE A 264 -7.79 -1.20 -3.83
C ILE A 264 -6.57 -0.27 -3.92
N ILE A 265 -6.47 0.70 -3.01
CA ILE A 265 -5.29 1.55 -2.80
C ILE A 265 -4.45 0.97 -1.66
#